data_AF-A0A366MFK4-F1
#
_entry.id   AF-A0A366MFK4-F1
#
_cell.length_a   1.000
_cell.length_b   1.000
_cell.length_c   1.000
_cell.angle_alpha   90.00
_cell.angle_beta   90.00
_cell.angle_gamma   90.00
#
_symmetry.space_group_name_H-M   'P 1'
#
loop_
_entity.id
_entity.type
_entity.pdbx_description
1 polymer ?
#
loop_
_entity_poly.entity_id
_entity_poly.type
_entity_poly.pdbx_seq_one_letter_code
_entity_poly.pdbx_strand_id
1 'polypeptide(L)'
;MIVFSVLGIVILSFGVSVLRVGNAGLDPFTASNLAIGVNTLHLSSGVYQLMVNIVILILVFIFKRELIGIGTLINMVFVGFIIDFFTGLYHQFFDITITFPIQLIFLLVDVLIFTLGTSMYIASKLGNVPHDSIALILVDHTKFSYRTDRVALDIVFSYFPLSLEELAMNTQDLGRLLMHFLQDHLLYFGIKEYLTY
;
A
#
# COMPACT_ATOMS: atom_id res chain seq x y z
N MET A 1 -12.90 -7.30 -17.37
CA MET A 1 -12.79 -6.25 -16.34
C MET A 1 -12.32 -6.82 -15.01
N ILE A 2 -13.02 -7.80 -14.40
CA ILE A 2 -12.60 -8.41 -13.11
C ILE A 2 -11.22 -9.08 -13.19
N VAL A 3 -10.96 -9.85 -14.25
CA VAL A 3 -9.65 -10.51 -14.46
C VAL A 3 -8.49 -9.51 -14.50
N PHE A 4 -8.67 -8.35 -15.12
CA PHE A 4 -7.64 -7.29 -15.16
C PHE A 4 -7.39 -6.68 -13.78
N SER A 5 -8.44 -6.47 -12.98
CA SER A 5 -8.32 -6.00 -11.60
C SER A 5 -7.56 -7.00 -10.74
N VAL A 6 -7.93 -8.28 -10.81
CA VAL A 6 -7.27 -9.35 -10.05
C VAL A 6 -5.81 -9.49 -10.47
N LEU A 7 -5.52 -9.49 -11.78
CA LEU A 7 -4.13 -9.53 -12.27
C LEU A 7 -3.33 -8.32 -11.79
N GLY A 8 -3.92 -7.11 -11.84
CA GLY A 8 -3.30 -5.91 -11.29
C GLY A 8 -2.97 -6.05 -9.80
N ILE A 9 -3.92 -6.56 -9.01
CA ILE A 9 -3.73 -6.83 -7.57
C ILE A 9 -2.60 -7.82 -7.32
N VAL A 10 -2.52 -8.91 -8.11
CA VAL A 10 -1.45 -9.91 -7.97
C VAL A 10 -0.09 -9.30 -8.30
N ILE A 11 0.01 -8.52 -9.39
CA ILE A 11 1.24 -7.83 -9.80
C ILE A 11 1.67 -6.83 -8.72
N LEU A 12 0.75 -6.03 -8.19
CA LEU A 12 1.01 -5.10 -7.08
C LEU A 12 1.53 -5.82 -5.84
N SER A 13 0.83 -6.87 -5.42
CA SER A 13 1.18 -7.64 -4.22
C SER A 13 2.54 -8.34 -4.38
N PHE A 14 2.86 -8.77 -5.60
CA PHE A 14 4.16 -9.32 -5.94
C PHE A 14 5.28 -8.29 -5.76
N GLY A 15 5.13 -7.08 -6.32
CA GLY A 15 6.12 -6.01 -6.14
C GLY A 15 6.36 -5.67 -4.66
N VAL A 16 5.28 -5.46 -3.91
CA VAL A 16 5.35 -5.16 -2.47
C VAL A 16 6.04 -6.28 -1.69
N SER A 17 5.85 -7.55 -2.07
CA SER A 17 6.55 -8.67 -1.44
C SER A 17 8.07 -8.65 -1.71
N VAL A 18 8.50 -8.23 -2.91
CA VAL A 18 9.93 -8.06 -3.25
C VAL A 18 10.55 -6.97 -2.39
N LEU A 19 9.87 -5.83 -2.22
CA LEU A 19 10.35 -4.75 -1.35
C LEU A 19 10.46 -5.17 0.11
N ARG A 20 9.49 -5.96 0.58
CA ARG A 20 9.47 -6.49 1.95
C ARG A 20 10.67 -7.41 2.22
N VAL A 21 10.91 -8.39 1.35
CA VAL A 21 12.07 -9.30 1.46
C VAL A 21 13.37 -8.55 1.23
N GLY A 22 13.36 -7.63 0.28
CA GLY A 22 14.47 -6.79 -0.10
C GLY A 22 14.87 -5.74 0.92
N ASN A 23 14.07 -5.54 1.95
CA ASN A 23 14.22 -4.49 2.94
C ASN A 23 14.45 -3.08 2.35
N ALA A 24 13.84 -2.84 1.18
CA ALA A 24 14.09 -1.67 0.34
C ALA A 24 13.22 -0.45 0.71
N GLY A 25 12.36 -0.60 1.72
CA GLY A 25 11.33 0.38 2.09
C GLY A 25 9.95 -0.02 1.57
N LEU A 26 8.93 0.19 2.39
CA LEU A 26 7.52 -0.05 2.07
C LEU A 26 6.76 1.26 2.18
N ASP A 27 5.56 1.34 1.60
CA ASP A 27 4.70 2.51 1.80
C ASP A 27 4.30 2.66 3.30
N PRO A 28 4.00 3.88 3.77
CA PRO A 28 3.72 4.14 5.19
C PRO A 28 2.61 3.27 5.77
N PHE A 29 1.54 3.02 5.00
CA PHE A 29 0.41 2.19 5.43
C PHE A 29 0.82 0.73 5.58
N THR A 30 1.48 0.14 4.58
CA THR A 30 1.95 -1.25 4.63
C THR A 30 3.04 -1.44 5.69
N ALA A 31 3.96 -0.48 5.82
CA ALA A 31 5.00 -0.49 6.85
C ALA A 31 4.39 -0.46 8.27
N SER A 32 3.36 0.37 8.49
CA SER A 32 2.63 0.45 9.75
C SER A 32 1.91 -0.87 10.06
N ASN A 33 1.22 -1.44 9.07
CA ASN A 33 0.54 -2.73 9.23
C ASN A 33 1.52 -3.87 9.54
N LEU A 34 2.70 -3.85 8.92
CA LEU A 34 3.73 -4.84 9.19
C LEU A 34 4.29 -4.69 10.61
N ALA A 35 4.65 -3.47 11.02
CA ALA A 35 5.21 -3.19 12.34
C ALA A 35 4.23 -3.58 13.46
N ILE A 36 2.98 -3.12 13.39
CA ILE A 36 1.98 -3.39 14.44
C ILE A 36 1.56 -4.87 14.42
N GLY A 37 1.33 -5.42 13.23
CA GLY A 37 0.89 -6.80 13.06
C GLY A 37 1.89 -7.79 13.64
N VAL A 38 3.16 -7.69 13.21
CA VAL A 38 4.20 -8.66 13.60
C VAL A 38 4.76 -8.37 14.99
N ASN A 39 5.09 -7.12 15.32
CA ASN A 39 5.85 -6.81 16.52
C ASN A 39 4.97 -6.61 17.76
N THR A 40 3.77 -6.04 17.61
CA THR A 40 2.88 -5.76 18.75
C THR A 40 1.90 -6.90 19.01
N LEU A 41 1.27 -7.41 17.94
CA LEU A 41 0.14 -8.36 18.05
C LEU A 41 0.52 -9.80 17.73
N HIS A 42 1.73 -10.07 17.25
CA HIS A 42 2.19 -11.39 16.80
C HIS A 42 1.24 -12.06 15.79
N LEU A 43 0.55 -11.24 14.98
CA LEU A 43 -0.32 -11.67 13.90
C LEU A 43 0.43 -11.66 12.58
N SER A 44 -0.01 -12.48 11.62
CA SER A 44 0.46 -12.32 10.24
C SER A 44 0.05 -10.94 9.74
N SER A 45 0.96 -10.31 8.99
CA SER A 45 0.74 -9.01 8.35
C SER A 45 -0.53 -8.98 7.51
N GLY A 46 -0.85 -10.07 6.80
CA GLY A 46 -2.09 -10.17 6.03
C GLY A 46 -3.35 -10.16 6.90
N VAL A 47 -3.34 -10.83 8.06
CA VAL A 47 -4.48 -10.83 9.00
C VAL A 47 -4.69 -9.44 9.60
N TYR A 48 -3.62 -8.78 10.02
CA TYR A 48 -3.73 -7.42 10.58
C TYR A 48 -4.19 -6.42 9.51
N GLN A 49 -3.62 -6.49 8.30
CA GLN A 49 -4.04 -5.66 7.17
C GLN A 49 -5.52 -5.87 6.83
N LEU A 50 -6.04 -7.10 6.88
CA LEU A 50 -7.46 -7.38 6.70
C LEU A 50 -8.30 -6.68 7.77
N MET A 51 -7.90 -6.74 9.05
CA MET A 51 -8.63 -6.07 10.13
C MET A 51 -8.68 -4.55 9.92
N VAL A 52 -7.55 -3.93 9.58
CA VAL A 52 -7.48 -2.49 9.29
C VAL A 52 -8.34 -2.15 8.07
N ASN A 53 -8.28 -2.94 7.00
CA ASN A 53 -9.09 -2.74 5.81
C ASN A 53 -10.60 -2.86 6.09
N ILE A 54 -11.02 -3.73 7.03
CA ILE A 54 -12.43 -3.82 7.45
C ILE A 54 -12.87 -2.51 8.13
N VAL A 55 -12.03 -1.94 9.02
CA VAL A 55 -12.33 -0.65 9.66
C VAL A 55 -12.43 0.46 8.62
N ILE A 56 -11.49 0.51 7.67
CA ILE A 56 -11.53 1.48 6.56
C ILE A 56 -12.78 1.29 5.72
N LEU A 57 -13.14 0.05 5.39
CA LEU A 57 -14.35 -0.25 4.62
C LEU A 57 -15.61 0.24 5.33
N ILE A 58 -15.71 0.07 6.65
CA ILE A 58 -16.84 0.58 7.43
C ILE A 58 -16.91 2.11 7.35
N LEU A 59 -15.77 2.80 7.49
CA LEU A 59 -15.72 4.26 7.35
C LEU A 59 -16.13 4.69 5.94
N VAL A 60 -15.54 4.10 4.89
CA VAL A 60 -15.88 4.42 3.50
C VAL A 60 -17.35 4.10 3.22
N PHE A 61 -17.92 3.05 3.80
CA PHE A 61 -19.34 2.72 3.62
C PHE A 61 -20.28 3.77 4.22
N ILE A 62 -19.89 4.37 5.36
CA ILE A 62 -20.65 5.43 6.03
C ILE A 62 -20.54 6.75 5.26
N PHE A 63 -19.33 7.14 4.83
CA PHE A 63 -19.07 8.46 4.24
C PHE A 63 -19.23 8.50 2.71
N LYS A 64 -18.71 7.50 1.99
CA LYS A 64 -18.67 7.46 0.53
C LYS A 64 -18.73 6.04 -0.03
N ARG A 65 -19.90 5.40 0.12
CA ARG A 65 -20.21 4.06 -0.41
C ARG A 65 -20.02 3.91 -1.93
N GLU A 66 -20.06 5.00 -2.69
CA GLU A 66 -19.80 5.00 -4.14
C GLU A 66 -18.35 4.63 -4.50
N LEU A 67 -17.40 4.77 -3.57
CA LEU A 67 -16.01 4.39 -3.77
C LEU A 67 -15.79 2.87 -3.61
N ILE A 68 -16.77 2.14 -3.06
CA ILE A 68 -16.69 0.71 -2.79
C ILE A 68 -17.19 -0.06 -4.01
N GLY A 69 -16.27 -0.70 -4.72
CA GLY A 69 -16.59 -1.66 -5.77
C GLY A 69 -16.12 -3.09 -5.45
N ILE A 70 -16.46 -4.03 -6.34
CA ILE A 70 -16.03 -5.43 -6.22
C ILE A 70 -14.50 -5.54 -6.23
N GLY A 71 -13.82 -4.70 -7.02
CA GLY A 71 -12.35 -4.63 -7.06
C GLY A 71 -11.76 -4.18 -5.72
N THR A 72 -12.40 -3.21 -5.05
CA THR A 72 -12.02 -2.75 -3.71
C THR A 72 -12.13 -3.87 -2.67
N LEU A 73 -13.23 -4.62 -2.68
CA LEU A 73 -13.43 -5.76 -1.77
C LEU A 73 -12.38 -6.85 -1.98
N ILE A 74 -12.09 -7.20 -3.24
CA ILE A 74 -11.06 -8.18 -3.57
C ILE A 74 -9.69 -7.66 -3.11
N ASN A 75 -9.36 -6.41 -3.38
CA ASN A 75 -8.09 -5.81 -2.95
C ASN A 75 -7.94 -5.82 -1.43
N MET A 76 -8.97 -5.34 -0.72
CA MET A 76 -8.98 -5.26 0.74
C MET A 76 -8.77 -6.61 1.43
N VAL A 77 -9.31 -7.68 0.86
CA VAL A 77 -9.20 -9.02 1.44
C VAL A 77 -7.92 -9.71 1.01
N PHE A 78 -7.62 -9.73 -0.29
CA PHE A 78 -6.61 -10.64 -0.84
C PHE A 78 -5.19 -10.07 -0.86
N VAL A 79 -4.99 -8.74 -0.92
CA VAL A 79 -3.64 -8.15 -1.06
C VAL A 79 -2.70 -8.63 0.04
N GLY A 80 -3.12 -8.53 1.31
CA GLY A 80 -2.28 -8.92 2.44
C GLY A 80 -1.88 -10.40 2.42
N PHE A 81 -2.81 -11.28 2.06
CA PHE A 81 -2.52 -12.72 1.94
C PHE A 81 -1.61 -13.05 0.75
N ILE A 82 -1.77 -12.36 -0.38
CA ILE A 82 -0.92 -12.56 -1.55
C ILE A 82 0.50 -12.08 -1.26
N ILE A 83 0.67 -10.94 -0.56
CA ILE A 83 1.97 -10.46 -0.10
C ILE A 83 2.62 -11.50 0.83
N ASP A 84 1.89 -11.99 1.83
CA ASP A 84 2.40 -13.00 2.76
C ASP A 84 2.78 -14.30 2.05
N PHE A 85 1.99 -14.74 1.08
CA PHE A 85 2.26 -15.92 0.26
C PHE A 85 3.56 -15.77 -0.54
N PHE A 86 3.73 -14.68 -1.30
CA PHE A 86 4.95 -14.45 -2.07
C PHE A 86 6.17 -14.25 -1.15
N THR A 87 6.01 -13.53 -0.05
CA THR A 87 7.08 -13.36 0.95
C THR A 87 7.55 -14.70 1.49
N GLY A 88 6.61 -15.61 1.82
CA GLY A 88 6.92 -16.97 2.26
C GLY A 88 7.65 -17.79 1.19
N LEU A 89 7.20 -17.70 -0.08
CA LEU A 89 7.90 -18.34 -1.19
C LEU A 89 9.33 -17.82 -1.34
N TYR A 90 9.53 -16.50 -1.25
CA TYR A 90 10.86 -15.91 -1.35
C TYR A 90 11.80 -16.44 -0.28
N HIS A 91 11.36 -16.47 0.98
CA HIS A 91 12.17 -17.02 2.08
C HIS A 91 12.47 -18.52 1.93
N GLN A 92 11.61 -19.27 1.24
CA GLN A 92 11.83 -20.70 1.00
C GLN A 92 12.81 -20.97 -0.15
N PHE A 93 12.79 -20.16 -1.21
CA PHE A 93 13.55 -20.41 -2.44
C PHE A 93 14.83 -19.57 -2.57
N PHE A 94 14.93 -18.45 -1.86
CA PHE A 94 16.01 -17.49 -2.03
C PHE A 94 16.62 -17.11 -0.68
N ASP A 95 17.92 -17.34 -0.55
CA ASP A 95 18.72 -16.89 0.59
C ASP A 95 19.65 -15.75 0.12
N ILE A 96 19.09 -14.55 0.03
CA ILE A 96 19.77 -13.38 -0.56
C ILE A 96 20.31 -12.50 0.57
N THR A 97 21.62 -12.24 0.56
CA THR A 97 22.20 -11.20 1.41
C THR A 97 21.82 -9.82 0.89
N ILE A 98 20.97 -9.11 1.64
CA ILE A 98 20.51 -7.79 1.28
C ILE A 98 21.64 -6.77 1.50
N THR A 99 22.09 -6.14 0.42
CA THR A 99 23.03 -5.00 0.46
C THR A 99 22.37 -3.75 -0.08
N PHE A 100 22.90 -2.57 0.25
CA PHE A 100 22.33 -1.29 -0.19
C PHE A 100 22.13 -1.17 -1.72
N PRO A 101 23.06 -1.62 -2.59
CA PRO A 101 22.81 -1.62 -4.03
C PRO A 101 21.65 -2.53 -4.46
N ILE A 102 21.48 -3.68 -3.80
CA ILE A 102 20.38 -4.62 -4.08
C ILE A 102 19.03 -4.00 -3.67
N GLN A 103 18.98 -3.29 -2.54
CA GLN A 103 17.80 -2.53 -2.11
C GLN A 103 17.37 -1.52 -3.18
N LEU A 104 18.32 -0.77 -3.74
CA LEU A 104 18.03 0.21 -4.79
C LEU A 104 17.50 -0.46 -6.06
N ILE A 105 18.06 -1.61 -6.46
CA ILE A 105 17.56 -2.37 -7.61
C ILE A 105 16.13 -2.85 -7.36
N PHE A 106 15.84 -3.39 -6.18
CA PHE A 106 14.49 -3.80 -5.82
C PHE A 106 13.50 -2.64 -5.80
N LEU A 107 13.91 -1.47 -5.31
CA LEU A 107 13.10 -0.26 -5.37
C LEU A 107 12.79 0.13 -6.82
N LEU A 108 13.80 0.15 -7.70
CA LEU A 108 13.60 0.51 -9.12
C LEU A 108 12.71 -0.50 -9.86
N VAL A 109 12.90 -1.79 -9.61
CA VAL A 109 12.09 -2.85 -10.21
C VAL A 109 10.65 -2.78 -9.70
N ASP A 110 10.46 -2.55 -8.40
CA ASP A 110 9.13 -2.41 -7.83
C ASP A 110 8.38 -1.22 -8.42
N VAL A 111 9.01 -0.06 -8.60
CA VAL A 111 8.35 1.11 -9.21
C VAL A 111 7.72 0.78 -10.57
N LEU A 112 8.40 -0.05 -11.38
CA LEU A 112 7.87 -0.50 -12.67
C LEU A 112 6.68 -1.46 -12.49
N ILE A 113 6.80 -2.42 -11.57
CA ILE A 113 5.76 -3.40 -11.25
C ILE A 113 4.52 -2.70 -10.65
N PHE A 114 4.73 -1.75 -9.74
CA PHE A 114 3.72 -0.94 -9.08
C PHE A 114 2.95 -0.09 -10.10
N THR A 115 3.66 0.57 -11.00
CA THR A 115 3.03 1.38 -12.07
C THR A 115 2.18 0.50 -12.98
N LEU A 116 2.71 -0.65 -13.40
CA LEU A 116 1.98 -1.62 -14.23
C LEU A 116 0.72 -2.13 -13.50
N GLY A 117 0.87 -2.63 -12.27
CA GLY A 117 -0.23 -3.19 -11.50
C GLY A 117 -1.32 -2.16 -11.17
N THR A 118 -0.91 -0.94 -10.80
CA THR A 118 -1.83 0.17 -10.51
C THR A 118 -2.59 0.59 -11.76
N SER A 119 -1.92 0.70 -12.91
CA SER A 119 -2.59 1.05 -14.17
C SER A 119 -3.65 0.00 -14.57
N MET A 120 -3.35 -1.30 -14.41
CA MET A 120 -4.30 -2.38 -14.69
C MET A 120 -5.48 -2.38 -13.72
N TYR A 121 -5.21 -2.09 -12.44
CA TYR A 121 -6.24 -1.97 -11.41
C TYR A 121 -7.18 -0.78 -11.70
N ILE A 122 -6.64 0.42 -11.92
CA ILE A 122 -7.42 1.63 -12.20
C ILE A 122 -8.20 1.48 -13.51
N ALA A 123 -7.58 0.93 -14.56
CA ALA A 123 -8.23 0.69 -15.85
C ALA A 123 -9.44 -0.25 -15.75
N SER A 124 -9.51 -1.11 -14.73
CA SER A 124 -10.65 -1.99 -14.51
C SER A 124 -11.92 -1.24 -14.09
N LYS A 125 -11.81 -0.02 -13.52
CA LYS A 125 -12.91 0.79 -12.97
C LYS A 125 -13.80 0.05 -11.95
N LEU A 126 -13.25 -0.96 -11.27
CA LEU A 126 -14.01 -1.80 -10.33
C LEU A 126 -13.95 -1.33 -8.87
N GLY A 127 -13.53 -0.08 -8.63
CA GLY A 127 -13.48 0.55 -7.30
C GLY A 127 -12.10 1.11 -6.98
N ASN A 128 -12.00 1.86 -5.88
CA ASN A 128 -10.76 2.50 -5.43
C ASN A 128 -10.00 1.63 -4.44
N VAL A 129 -8.73 1.93 -4.21
CA VAL A 129 -7.96 1.26 -3.17
C VAL A 129 -8.46 1.75 -1.79
N PRO A 130 -8.62 0.86 -0.78
CA PRO A 130 -9.10 1.19 0.57
C PRO A 130 -8.46 2.43 1.18
N HIS A 131 -7.14 2.43 1.31
CA HIS A 131 -6.42 3.48 2.02
C HIS A 131 -6.46 4.82 1.26
N ASP A 132 -6.46 4.78 -0.08
CA ASP A 132 -6.65 5.96 -0.93
C ASP A 132 -8.03 6.61 -0.73
N SER A 133 -9.04 5.80 -0.41
CA SER A 133 -10.39 6.29 -0.19
C SER A 133 -10.48 7.18 1.07
N ILE A 134 -9.59 7.01 2.05
CA ILE A 134 -9.56 7.87 3.24
C ILE A 134 -9.15 9.30 2.88
N ALA A 135 -8.13 9.45 2.03
CA ALA A 135 -7.67 10.76 1.57
C ALA A 135 -8.77 11.47 0.76
N LEU A 136 -9.50 10.72 -0.08
CA LEU A 136 -10.64 11.25 -0.83
C LEU A 136 -11.77 11.73 0.09
N ILE A 137 -12.10 10.95 1.13
CA ILE A 137 -13.11 11.36 2.13
C ILE A 137 -12.66 12.60 2.89
N LEU A 138 -11.38 12.68 3.26
CA LEU A 138 -10.83 13.84 3.96
C LEU A 138 -11.01 15.12 3.14
N VAL A 139 -10.74 15.07 1.83
CA VAL A 139 -10.89 16.23 0.93
C VAL A 139 -12.32 16.76 0.88
N ASP A 140 -13.34 15.91 1.01
CA ASP A 140 -14.73 16.38 1.03
C ASP A 140 -15.12 17.05 2.36
N HIS A 141 -14.40 16.71 3.44
CA HIS A 141 -14.66 17.20 4.79
C HIS A 141 -13.68 18.31 5.22
N THR A 142 -12.55 18.47 4.54
CA THR A 142 -11.57 19.54 4.73
C THR A 142 -11.67 20.56 3.58
N LYS A 143 -11.04 21.73 3.74
CA LYS A 143 -10.87 22.69 2.64
C LYS A 143 -9.52 22.52 1.93
N PHE A 144 -8.83 21.40 2.17
CA PHE A 144 -7.47 21.19 1.71
C PHE A 144 -7.43 20.46 0.37
N SER A 145 -6.28 20.51 -0.29
CA SER A 145 -6.05 19.77 -1.52
C SER A 145 -5.80 18.28 -1.19
N TYR A 146 -6.16 17.39 -2.12
CA TYR A 146 -5.84 15.96 -2.04
C TYR A 146 -4.39 15.66 -1.63
N ARG A 147 -3.42 16.43 -2.15
CA ARG A 147 -2.00 16.26 -1.78
C ARG A 147 -1.76 16.53 -0.29
N THR A 148 -2.41 17.53 0.28
CA THR A 148 -2.23 17.90 1.70
C THR A 148 -2.83 16.85 2.61
N ASP A 149 -4.04 16.38 2.30
CA ASP A 149 -4.71 15.36 3.11
C ASP A 149 -4.01 14.00 3.01
N ARG A 150 -3.44 13.68 1.84
CA ARG A 150 -2.60 12.49 1.65
C ARG A 150 -1.35 12.53 2.51
N VAL A 151 -0.59 13.63 2.44
CA VAL A 151 0.61 13.83 3.27
C VAL A 151 0.26 13.76 4.76
N ALA A 152 -0.88 14.32 5.17
CA ALA A 152 -1.33 14.24 6.57
C ALA A 152 -1.61 12.79 7.00
N LEU A 153 -2.28 12.00 6.16
CA LEU A 153 -2.52 10.57 6.43
C LEU A 153 -1.21 9.79 6.50
N ASP A 154 -0.27 10.04 5.60
CA ASP A 154 1.00 9.34 5.56
C ASP A 154 1.89 9.68 6.76
N ILE A 155 1.87 10.94 7.20
CA ILE A 155 2.47 11.34 8.48
C ILE A 155 1.84 10.54 9.62
N VAL A 156 0.51 10.48 9.71
CA VAL A 156 -0.17 9.71 10.75
C VAL A 156 0.25 8.23 10.70
N PHE A 157 0.21 7.59 9.53
CA PHE A 157 0.60 6.18 9.40
C PHE A 157 2.08 5.92 9.64
N SER A 158 2.96 6.88 9.35
CA SER A 158 4.39 6.75 9.61
C SER A 158 4.72 6.93 11.08
N TYR A 159 4.08 7.88 11.79
CA TYR A 159 4.37 8.17 13.19
C TYR A 159 3.60 7.29 14.18
N PHE A 160 2.42 6.79 13.83
CA PHE A 160 1.62 5.89 14.67
C PHE A 160 2.33 4.59 15.09
N PRO A 161 3.09 3.88 14.22
CA PRO A 161 3.87 2.73 14.65
C PRO A 161 5.13 3.14 15.44
N LEU A 162 5.74 4.29 15.12
CA LEU A 162 6.90 4.83 15.86
C LEU A 162 6.57 5.24 17.31
N SER A 163 5.30 5.54 17.62
CA SER A 163 4.88 5.80 19.00
C SER A 163 4.64 4.52 19.81
N LEU A 164 4.56 3.36 19.15
CA LEU A 164 4.37 2.04 19.76
C LEU A 164 5.69 1.25 19.88
N GLU A 165 6.70 1.53 19.06
CA GLU A 165 8.05 0.95 19.16
C GLU A 165 9.12 2.04 19.33
N GLU A 166 9.89 1.93 20.42
CA GLU A 166 11.13 2.70 20.58
C GLU A 166 12.23 2.04 19.70
N LEU A 167 12.79 2.82 18.77
CA LEU A 167 14.07 2.60 18.07
C LEU A 167 14.09 1.79 16.74
N ALA A 168 14.33 2.49 15.64
CA ALA A 168 15.59 2.46 14.87
C ALA A 168 15.35 3.13 13.51
N MET A 169 15.65 4.44 13.42
CA MET A 169 15.66 5.13 12.14
C MET A 169 16.84 4.57 11.31
N ASN A 170 16.54 3.74 10.32
CA ASN A 170 17.54 2.98 9.56
C ASN A 170 17.32 3.22 8.06
N THR A 171 18.22 2.71 7.22
CA THR A 171 18.19 2.79 5.73
C THR A 171 16.82 2.55 5.08
N GLN A 172 15.92 1.82 5.75
CA GLN A 172 14.51 1.65 5.37
C GLN A 172 13.73 2.97 5.26
N ASP A 173 14.03 3.99 6.08
CA ASP A 173 13.25 5.24 6.13
C ASP A 173 13.47 6.10 4.89
N LEU A 174 14.66 6.04 4.28
CA LEU A 174 14.90 6.65 2.98
C LEU A 174 14.08 5.95 1.88
N GLY A 175 14.03 4.62 1.93
CA GLY A 175 13.17 3.82 1.05
C GLY A 175 11.70 4.17 1.19
N ARG A 176 11.21 4.31 2.43
CA ARG A 176 9.83 4.73 2.74
C ARG A 176 9.51 6.11 2.17
N LEU A 177 10.39 7.09 2.38
CA LEU A 177 10.21 8.45 1.85
C LEU A 177 10.22 8.47 0.31
N LEU A 178 11.16 7.78 -0.32
CA LEU A 178 11.23 7.68 -1.78
C LEU A 178 10.00 7.01 -2.37
N MET A 179 9.56 5.91 -1.76
CA MET A 179 8.38 5.18 -2.20
C MET A 179 7.11 6.03 -2.08
N HIS A 180 6.97 6.76 -0.97
CA HIS A 180 5.90 7.75 -0.80
C HIS A 180 5.90 8.80 -1.92
N PHE A 181 7.05 9.45 -2.18
CA PHE A 181 7.16 10.46 -3.24
C PHE A 181 6.78 9.89 -4.62
N LEU A 182 7.15 8.64 -4.92
CA LEU A 182 6.86 7.99 -6.20
C LEU A 182 5.39 7.59 -6.31
N GLN A 183 4.82 6.99 -5.27
CA GLN A 183 3.41 6.60 -5.24
C GLN A 183 2.48 7.80 -5.33
N ASP A 184 2.75 8.87 -4.57
CA ASP A 184 1.97 10.10 -4.62
C ASP A 184 1.98 10.74 -6.01
N HIS A 185 3.13 10.71 -6.68
CA HIS A 185 3.22 11.26 -8.03
C HIS A 185 2.40 10.45 -9.03
N LEU A 186 2.50 9.11 -8.96
CA LEU A 186 1.76 8.18 -9.82
C LEU A 186 0.25 8.24 -9.59
N LEU A 187 -0.19 8.24 -8.32
CA LEU A 187 -1.60 8.35 -7.95
C LEU A 187 -2.17 9.71 -8.33
N TYR A 188 -1.43 10.80 -8.16
CA TYR A 188 -1.87 12.13 -8.58
C TYR A 188 -2.14 12.19 -10.09
N PHE A 189 -1.30 11.57 -10.92
CA PHE A 189 -1.54 11.49 -12.37
C PHE A 189 -2.74 10.62 -12.71
N GLY A 190 -2.84 9.42 -12.12
CA GLY A 190 -3.95 8.50 -12.39
C GLY A 190 -5.32 9.03 -11.92
N ILE A 191 -5.38 9.67 -10.75
CA ILE A 191 -6.60 10.26 -10.21
C ILE A 191 -7.03 11.49 -11.00
N LYS A 192 -6.09 12.30 -11.50
CA LYS A 192 -6.42 13.43 -12.36
C LYS A 192 -7.08 12.99 -13.67
N GLU A 193 -6.63 11.87 -14.26
CA GLU A 193 -7.32 11.27 -15.41
C GLU A 193 -8.70 10.71 -15.05
N TYR A 194 -8.88 10.18 -13.83
CA TYR A 194 -10.16 9.64 -13.37
C TYR A 194 -11.21 10.72 -13.08
N LEU A 195 -10.82 11.88 -12.55
CA LEU A 195 -11.69 13.02 -12.23
C LEU A 195 -12.01 13.92 -13.45
N THR A 196 -11.42 13.65 -14.62
CA THR A 196 -11.69 14.41 -15.86
C THR A 196 -12.76 13.74 -16.74
N TYR A 197 -13.43 12.70 -16.25
CA TYR A 197 -14.62 12.07 -16.85
C TYR A 197 -15.79 12.09 -15.87
#